data_AF-A0A2T0LNL9-F1
#
_entry.id   AF-A0A2T0LNL9-F1
#
_cell.length_a   1.000
_cell.length_b   1.000
_cell.length_c   1.000
_cell.angle_alpha   90.00
_cell.angle_beta   90.00
_cell.angle_gamma   90.00
#
_symmetry.space_group_name_H-M   'P 1'
#
loop_
_entity.id
_entity.type
_entity.pdbx_description
1 polymer ?
#
loop_
_entity_poly.entity_id
_entity_poly.type
_entity_poly.pdbx_seq_one_letter_code
_entity_poly.pdbx_strand_id
1 'polypeptide(L)'
;MIGAFPAPASPSVELSTRLKGEPLSKKRAALGAGALSALLAGGIALAPMASAEAQDSAYAIAADGIVSIPKTPLVTGSGDESLVAADLPPGADPAIHAGVFNAEVSQGYAKASTAEARIGLPGAPVIEAELIVAECDDLQGSTSLANLRIGKQEIKLDQIPENQAVVPEPLQGIASITLNKQVEKDGALTVTALSVDVLKSTQTLDISSATCTKKEGGPTEPSEPTEPSKPTEPSKPTEPSKPGDDGGDDDGDLPGDKPDEDGNAPVPTPQPGHLDVTG
;
A
#
# COMPACT_ATOMS: atom_id res chain seq x y z
N MET A 1 -11.52 38.37 56.03
CA MET A 1 -12.00 37.28 56.92
C MET A 1 -12.79 36.30 56.07
N ILE A 2 -12.29 35.07 55.98
CA ILE A 2 -13.02 33.78 55.97
C ILE A 2 -14.11 33.61 54.87
N GLY A 3 -14.08 32.63 53.98
CA GLY A 3 -13.53 31.29 54.15
C GLY A 3 -13.35 30.51 52.85
N ALA A 4 -12.38 29.61 52.93
CA ALA A 4 -12.05 28.61 51.94
C ALA A 4 -13.13 27.53 51.88
N PHE A 5 -13.51 27.13 50.67
CA PHE A 5 -14.30 25.93 50.41
C PHE A 5 -13.36 24.72 50.26
N PRO A 6 -13.64 23.59 50.95
CA PRO A 6 -12.82 22.39 50.86
C PRO A 6 -13.07 21.60 49.57
N ALA A 7 -12.00 21.03 49.02
CA ALA A 7 -12.01 20.13 47.88
C ALA A 7 -12.66 18.76 48.21
N PRO A 8 -13.28 18.09 47.22
CA PRO A 8 -13.80 16.74 47.41
C PRO A 8 -12.66 15.71 47.48
N ALA A 9 -12.76 14.82 48.46
CA ALA A 9 -11.81 13.76 48.74
C ALA A 9 -11.76 12.69 47.63
N SER A 10 -10.55 12.34 47.21
CA SER A 10 -10.26 11.17 46.38
C SER A 10 -10.57 9.87 47.11
N PRO A 11 -11.13 8.84 46.45
CA PRO A 11 -11.19 7.50 47.02
C PRO A 11 -9.82 6.82 46.92
N SER A 12 -9.21 6.57 48.07
CA SER A 12 -8.11 5.61 48.23
C SER A 12 -8.64 4.20 47.91
N VAL A 13 -8.20 3.61 46.81
CA VAL A 13 -8.33 2.16 46.59
C VAL A 13 -7.01 1.52 46.96
N GLU A 14 -6.96 1.08 48.21
CA GLU A 14 -5.98 0.13 48.72
C GLU A 14 -6.34 -1.25 48.14
N LEU A 15 -5.47 -1.86 47.33
CA LEU A 15 -5.57 -3.29 47.01
C LEU A 15 -4.24 -3.97 47.32
N SER A 16 -4.13 -4.40 48.59
CA SER A 16 -3.05 -5.23 49.09
C SER A 16 -3.16 -6.65 48.52
N THR A 17 -2.10 -7.08 47.84
CA THR A 17 -1.50 -8.42 47.85
C THR A 17 -2.41 -9.66 48.00
N ARG A 18 -2.46 -10.48 46.94
CA ARG A 18 -2.43 -11.95 47.08
C ARG A 18 -1.64 -12.59 45.94
N LEU A 19 -0.35 -12.83 46.22
CA LEU A 19 0.45 -13.85 45.56
C LEU A 19 -0.23 -15.20 45.74
N LYS A 20 -0.61 -15.85 44.64
CA LYS A 20 -0.90 -17.29 44.62
C LYS A 20 -0.12 -17.88 43.44
N GLY A 21 1.05 -18.42 43.76
CA GLY A 21 1.83 -19.24 42.84
C GLY A 21 1.21 -20.62 42.74
N GLU A 22 1.16 -21.15 41.51
CA GLU A 22 0.97 -22.56 41.19
C GLU A 22 1.72 -22.89 39.88
N PRO A 23 2.06 -24.17 39.64
CA PRO A 23 3.46 -24.56 39.42
C PRO A 23 3.87 -24.83 37.96
N LEU A 24 5.19 -24.71 37.73
CA LEU A 24 5.90 -25.29 36.58
C LEU A 24 5.49 -26.76 36.36
N SER A 25 4.77 -27.03 35.27
CA SER A 25 4.66 -28.38 34.72
C SER A 25 5.87 -28.68 33.84
N LYS A 26 6.86 -29.32 34.45
CA LYS A 26 7.96 -30.02 33.77
C LYS A 26 7.38 -31.18 32.96
N LYS A 27 7.26 -31.03 31.64
CA LYS A 27 7.35 -32.19 30.74
C LYS A 27 8.80 -32.37 30.32
N ARG A 28 9.46 -33.30 31.03
CA ARG A 28 10.71 -33.92 30.62
C ARG A 28 10.49 -34.60 29.27
N ALA A 29 11.23 -34.18 28.25
CA ALA A 29 11.61 -35.04 27.14
C ALA A 29 13.14 -35.04 27.10
N ALA A 30 13.72 -36.01 27.81
CA ALA A 30 15.10 -36.40 27.68
C ALA A 30 15.12 -37.62 26.75
N LEU A 31 15.95 -37.60 25.70
CA LEU A 31 16.46 -38.69 24.85
C LEU A 31 16.83 -38.01 23.52
N GLY A 32 18.07 -38.00 23.03
CA GLY A 32 19.31 -38.61 23.48
C GLY A 32 20.43 -38.10 22.56
N ALA A 33 21.66 -38.18 23.04
CA ALA A 33 22.84 -38.06 22.20
C ALA A 33 22.76 -39.12 21.09
N GLY A 34 22.93 -38.69 19.85
CA GLY A 34 22.96 -39.55 18.68
C GLY A 34 23.75 -38.86 17.59
N ALA A 35 25.08 -39.00 17.65
CA ALA A 35 25.92 -38.78 16.49
C ALA A 35 25.49 -39.77 15.41
N LEU A 36 24.91 -39.27 14.32
CA LEU A 36 24.74 -40.01 13.08
C LEU A 36 25.38 -39.21 11.94
N SER A 37 26.68 -39.42 11.81
CA SER A 37 27.32 -39.38 10.50
C SER A 37 26.69 -40.48 9.65
N ALA A 38 25.90 -40.09 8.65
CA ALA A 38 25.60 -40.93 7.50
C ALA A 38 25.68 -40.05 6.25
N LEU A 39 26.81 -40.13 5.55
CA LEU A 39 26.86 -39.81 4.13
C LEU A 39 25.84 -40.69 3.42
N LEU A 40 24.85 -40.07 2.78
CA LEU A 40 24.13 -40.67 1.66
C LEU A 40 24.15 -39.67 0.51
N ALA A 41 24.80 -40.09 -0.57
CA ALA A 41 24.84 -39.42 -1.84
C ALA A 41 23.43 -39.32 -2.45
N GLY A 42 23.13 -38.15 -3.02
CA GLY A 42 22.03 -37.96 -3.97
C GLY A 42 20.65 -37.73 -3.36
N GLY A 43 20.26 -36.45 -3.25
CA GLY A 43 18.88 -36.04 -2.97
C GLY A 43 18.78 -34.98 -1.89
N ILE A 44 18.97 -33.71 -2.25
CA ILE A 44 18.80 -32.58 -1.34
C ILE A 44 17.30 -32.41 -1.08
N ALA A 45 16.81 -32.84 0.09
CA ALA A 45 15.50 -32.45 0.58
C ALA A 45 15.60 -31.00 1.10
N LEU A 46 15.23 -30.04 0.25
CA LEU A 46 14.97 -28.67 0.67
C LEU A 46 13.75 -28.68 1.59
N ALA A 47 13.95 -28.53 2.90
CA ALA A 47 12.87 -28.11 3.77
C ALA A 47 12.44 -26.71 3.32
N PRO A 48 11.14 -26.44 3.09
CA PRO A 48 10.70 -25.09 2.78
C PRO A 48 11.01 -24.22 3.99
N MET A 49 11.96 -23.29 3.83
CA MET A 49 12.02 -22.14 4.71
C MET A 49 10.74 -21.36 4.42
N ALA A 50 9.85 -21.28 5.39
CA ALA A 50 8.70 -20.40 5.34
C ALA A 50 9.21 -18.96 5.33
N SER A 51 9.49 -18.44 4.13
CA SER A 51 9.59 -17.01 3.94
C SER A 51 8.24 -16.44 4.31
N ALA A 52 8.21 -15.56 5.32
CA ALA A 52 7.03 -14.73 5.55
C ALA A 52 6.91 -13.85 4.29
N GLU A 53 6.01 -14.23 3.39
CA GLU A 53 5.73 -13.45 2.19
C GLU A 53 5.31 -12.05 2.64
N ALA A 54 5.87 -11.02 2.01
CA ALA A 54 5.46 -9.67 2.29
C ALA A 54 3.98 -9.56 1.94
N GLN A 55 3.18 -9.04 2.86
CA GLN A 55 1.74 -8.90 2.71
C GLN A 55 1.36 -7.43 2.64
N ASP A 56 0.35 -7.13 1.83
CA ASP A 56 -0.26 -5.81 1.81
C ASP A 56 -0.88 -5.51 3.18
N SER A 57 -0.62 -4.32 3.72
CA SER A 57 -1.16 -3.89 5.00
C SER A 57 -1.30 -2.39 5.11
N ALA A 58 -2.25 -1.90 5.90
CA ALA A 58 -2.44 -0.48 6.15
C ALA A 58 -2.80 -0.25 7.62
N TYR A 59 -2.31 0.85 8.17
CA TYR A 59 -2.69 1.31 9.50
C TYR A 59 -2.72 2.83 9.60
N ALA A 60 -3.63 3.36 10.39
CA ALA A 60 -3.79 4.81 10.49
C ALA A 60 -2.88 5.44 11.55
N ILE A 61 -2.58 4.74 12.64
CA ILE A 61 -1.66 5.23 13.66
C ILE A 61 -0.86 4.10 14.29
N ALA A 62 0.42 4.35 14.56
CA ALA A 62 1.27 3.51 15.39
C ALA A 62 2.31 4.37 16.10
N ALA A 63 2.69 3.99 17.31
CA ALA A 63 3.79 4.63 18.01
C ALA A 63 4.63 3.61 18.75
N ASP A 64 5.94 3.86 18.79
CA ASP A 64 6.92 3.03 19.45
C ASP A 64 7.83 3.89 20.34
N GLY A 65 8.32 3.32 21.44
CA GLY A 65 9.21 4.00 22.38
C GLY A 65 8.63 4.05 23.80
N ILE A 66 8.61 5.24 24.40
CA ILE A 66 8.12 5.45 25.77
C ILE A 66 6.64 5.08 25.90
N VAL A 67 5.84 5.42 24.89
CA VAL A 67 4.43 5.04 24.78
C VAL A 67 4.29 4.22 23.51
N SER A 68 3.93 2.94 23.66
CA SER A 68 3.59 2.09 22.53
C SER A 68 2.10 2.20 22.22
N ILE A 69 1.79 2.62 21.00
CA ILE A 69 0.45 2.60 20.45
C ILE A 69 0.45 1.51 19.37
N PRO A 70 -0.34 0.44 19.54
CA PRO A 70 -0.43 -0.60 18.52
C PRO A 70 -0.96 0.00 17.21
N LYS A 71 -0.58 -0.60 16.08
CA LYS A 71 -1.13 -0.27 14.77
C LYS A 71 -2.65 -0.31 14.82
N THR A 72 -3.30 0.84 14.70
CA THR A 72 -4.74 0.99 14.91
C THR A 72 -5.36 1.94 13.88
N PRO A 73 -6.48 1.56 13.23
CA PRO A 73 -6.81 0.18 12.90
C PRO A 73 -5.68 -0.46 12.08
N LEU A 74 -5.56 -1.80 12.10
CA LEU A 74 -4.58 -2.53 11.27
C LEU A 74 -5.33 -3.50 10.38
N VAL A 75 -5.21 -3.28 9.08
CA VAL A 75 -5.73 -4.19 8.05
C VAL A 75 -4.56 -4.90 7.40
N THR A 76 -4.69 -6.21 7.20
CA THR A 76 -3.70 -7.06 6.50
C THR A 76 -4.41 -7.93 5.47
N GLY A 77 -3.83 -8.07 4.28
CA GLY A 77 -4.42 -8.85 3.19
C GLY A 77 -5.42 -8.04 2.38
N SER A 78 -6.72 -8.30 2.53
CA SER A 78 -7.75 -7.54 1.81
C SER A 78 -8.90 -7.19 2.73
N GLY A 79 -9.33 -5.94 2.69
CA GLY A 79 -10.42 -5.42 3.51
C GLY A 79 -10.26 -3.94 3.80
N ASP A 80 -11.22 -3.40 4.52
CA ASP A 80 -11.24 -2.04 5.01
C ASP A 80 -11.67 -2.01 6.48
N GLU A 81 -11.12 -1.08 7.23
CA GLU A 81 -11.50 -0.83 8.61
C GLU A 81 -11.49 0.67 8.88
N SER A 82 -12.53 1.16 9.55
CA SER A 82 -12.64 2.55 9.96
C SER A 82 -12.92 2.62 11.45
N LEU A 83 -12.19 3.49 12.14
CA LEU A 83 -12.31 3.71 13.58
C LEU A 83 -12.47 5.20 13.86
N VAL A 84 -13.50 5.54 14.63
CA VAL A 84 -13.63 6.88 15.22
C VAL A 84 -12.83 6.89 16.52
N ALA A 85 -11.85 7.77 16.66
CA ALA A 85 -10.89 7.68 17.75
C ALA A 85 -10.43 9.05 18.26
N ALA A 86 -11.20 9.63 19.17
CA ALA A 86 -10.96 10.99 19.66
C ALA A 86 -9.60 11.18 20.33
N ASP A 87 -9.17 10.33 21.27
CA ASP A 87 -8.05 10.65 22.16
C ASP A 87 -7.16 9.44 22.46
N LEU A 88 -5.85 9.55 22.16
CA LEU A 88 -4.84 8.50 22.31
C LEU A 88 -3.60 9.00 23.09
N PRO A 89 -3.16 8.29 24.14
CA PRO A 89 -3.92 7.28 24.88
C PRO A 89 -5.17 7.89 25.53
N PRO A 90 -6.22 7.10 25.80
CA PRO A 90 -7.42 7.60 26.45
C PRO A 90 -7.09 8.11 27.87
N GLY A 91 -7.49 9.35 28.18
CA GLY A 91 -7.16 9.98 29.46
C GLY A 91 -7.39 11.50 29.46
N ALA A 92 -6.95 12.17 30.52
CA ALA A 92 -7.13 13.61 30.69
C ALA A 92 -6.17 14.47 29.84
N ASP A 93 -5.02 13.89 29.43
CA ASP A 93 -3.99 14.56 28.63
C ASP A 93 -3.60 13.68 27.44
N PRO A 94 -4.48 13.56 26.42
CA PRO A 94 -4.16 12.78 25.24
C PRO A 94 -3.02 13.44 24.47
N ALA A 95 -2.01 12.62 24.13
CA ALA A 95 -0.91 13.06 23.30
C ALA A 95 -1.36 13.27 21.85
N ILE A 96 -2.41 12.56 21.44
CA ILE A 96 -2.90 12.54 20.07
C ILE A 96 -4.42 12.61 20.10
N HIS A 97 -4.96 13.55 19.36
CA HIS A 97 -6.37 13.63 19.03
C HIS A 97 -6.55 13.29 17.55
N ALA A 98 -7.56 12.49 17.21
CA ALA A 98 -7.92 12.23 15.82
C ALA A 98 -9.44 12.13 15.70
N GLY A 99 -10.01 12.56 14.57
CA GLY A 99 -11.45 12.38 14.36
C GLY A 99 -11.73 10.95 13.92
N VAL A 100 -11.17 10.61 12.77
CA VAL A 100 -11.45 9.35 12.07
C VAL A 100 -10.16 8.77 11.51
N PHE A 101 -9.98 7.48 11.73
CA PHE A 101 -8.97 6.66 11.11
C PHE A 101 -9.62 5.71 10.11
N ASN A 102 -9.01 5.56 8.95
CA ASN A 102 -9.42 4.62 7.93
C ASN A 102 -8.19 3.91 7.36
N ALA A 103 -8.29 2.61 7.19
CA ALA A 103 -7.29 1.77 6.56
C ALA A 103 -8.00 0.85 5.57
N GLU A 104 -7.46 0.75 4.35
CA GLU A 104 -7.99 -0.06 3.27
C GLU A 104 -6.82 -0.77 2.59
N VAL A 105 -7.02 -2.04 2.27
CA VAL A 105 -6.02 -2.87 1.61
C VAL A 105 -6.72 -3.73 0.58
N SER A 106 -6.15 -3.78 -0.62
CA SER A 106 -6.49 -4.75 -1.64
C SER A 106 -5.20 -5.23 -2.33
N GLN A 107 -5.30 -6.14 -3.28
CA GLN A 107 -4.12 -6.76 -3.88
C GLN A 107 -3.21 -5.69 -4.52
N GLY A 108 -2.00 -5.54 -3.98
CA GLY A 108 -1.00 -4.53 -4.36
C GLY A 108 -1.47 -3.08 -4.29
N TYR A 109 -2.49 -2.81 -3.49
CA TYR A 109 -2.96 -1.46 -3.17
C TYR A 109 -3.21 -1.33 -1.67
N ALA A 110 -2.71 -0.27 -1.06
CA ALA A 110 -2.96 0.04 0.33
C ALA A 110 -3.21 1.55 0.48
N LYS A 111 -4.18 1.88 1.33
CA LYS A 111 -4.52 3.26 1.65
C LYS A 111 -4.76 3.39 3.14
N ALA A 112 -4.20 4.45 3.72
CA ALA A 112 -4.48 4.84 5.09
C ALA A 112 -4.79 6.33 5.13
N SER A 113 -5.84 6.70 5.85
CA SER A 113 -6.20 8.10 6.02
C SER A 113 -6.60 8.43 7.45
N THR A 114 -6.27 9.65 7.85
CA THR A 114 -6.58 10.22 9.16
C THR A 114 -7.18 11.59 8.97
N ALA A 115 -8.35 11.82 9.56
CA ALA A 115 -8.99 13.12 9.60
C ALA A 115 -8.83 13.77 10.99
N GLU A 116 -8.68 15.09 11.01
CA GLU A 116 -8.64 15.92 12.23
C GLU A 116 -7.54 15.51 13.23
N ALA A 117 -6.34 15.23 12.72
CA ALA A 117 -5.20 14.85 13.55
C ALA A 117 -4.65 16.06 14.31
N ARG A 118 -4.46 15.92 15.63
CA ARG A 118 -3.72 16.86 16.48
C ARG A 118 -2.77 16.10 17.38
N ILE A 119 -1.52 16.52 17.43
CA ILE A 119 -0.47 15.86 18.20
C ILE A 119 0.10 16.88 19.16
N GLY A 120 -0.13 16.66 20.45
CA GLY A 120 0.43 17.41 21.56
C GLY A 120 1.66 16.71 22.11
N LEU A 121 2.84 17.28 21.88
CA LEU A 121 4.08 16.81 22.49
C LEU A 121 4.43 17.69 23.70
N PRO A 122 4.87 17.09 24.83
CA PRO A 122 5.20 17.86 26.03
C PRO A 122 6.38 18.80 25.75
N GLY A 123 6.17 20.10 25.97
CA GLY A 123 7.19 21.13 25.74
C GLY A 123 7.39 21.53 24.28
N ALA A 124 6.55 21.06 23.36
CA ALA A 124 6.57 21.42 21.95
C ALA A 124 5.21 21.99 21.49
N PRO A 125 5.18 22.77 20.41
CA PRO A 125 3.92 23.22 19.82
C PRO A 125 3.09 22.03 19.30
N VAL A 126 1.78 22.20 19.34
CA VAL A 126 0.82 21.23 18.79
C VAL A 126 0.97 21.17 17.26
N ILE A 127 1.00 19.96 16.72
CA ILE A 127 0.96 19.70 15.28
C ILE A 127 -0.48 19.36 14.92
N GLU A 128 -1.09 20.07 13.97
CA GLU A 128 -2.47 19.86 13.54
C GLU A 128 -2.50 19.61 12.03
N ALA A 129 -3.32 18.66 11.57
CA ALA A 129 -3.57 18.41 10.16
C ALA A 129 -5.05 18.00 9.98
N GLU A 130 -5.70 18.55 8.95
CA GLU A 130 -7.12 18.28 8.72
C GLU A 130 -7.35 16.93 8.05
N LEU A 131 -6.49 16.61 7.08
CA LEU A 131 -6.54 15.35 6.38
C LEU A 131 -5.11 14.90 6.07
N ILE A 132 -4.82 13.66 6.41
CA ILE A 132 -3.58 12.98 6.08
C ILE A 132 -3.95 11.71 5.32
N VAL A 133 -3.38 11.50 4.15
CA VAL A 133 -3.60 10.31 3.33
C VAL A 133 -2.25 9.77 2.87
N ALA A 134 -2.05 8.47 3.05
CA ALA A 134 -1.01 7.70 2.38
C ALA A 134 -1.66 6.68 1.45
N GLU A 135 -1.15 6.62 0.22
CA GLU A 135 -1.56 5.65 -0.79
C GLU A 135 -0.32 4.95 -1.33
N CYS A 136 -0.45 3.64 -1.53
CA CYS A 136 0.55 2.79 -2.14
C CYS A 136 -0.17 1.96 -3.21
N ASP A 137 0.20 2.11 -4.46
CA ASP A 137 -0.36 1.36 -5.59
C ASP A 137 0.78 0.79 -6.43
N ASP A 138 0.88 -0.54 -6.53
CA ASP A 138 1.89 -1.22 -7.35
C ASP A 138 3.33 -0.74 -7.11
N LEU A 139 3.73 -0.61 -5.84
CA LEU A 139 5.03 -0.08 -5.41
C LEU A 139 5.25 1.41 -5.76
N GLN A 140 4.18 2.17 -6.01
CA GLN A 140 4.24 3.62 -6.13
C GLN A 140 3.55 4.26 -4.93
N GLY A 141 4.31 5.02 -4.15
CA GLY A 141 3.82 5.70 -2.97
C GLY A 141 3.47 7.15 -3.25
N SER A 142 2.31 7.58 -2.78
CA SER A 142 1.91 8.99 -2.78
C SER A 142 1.30 9.38 -1.43
N THR A 143 1.42 10.66 -1.08
CA THR A 143 0.86 11.17 0.16
C THR A 143 0.24 12.52 -0.06
N SER A 144 -0.88 12.78 0.62
CA SER A 144 -1.60 14.04 0.57
C SER A 144 -1.84 14.54 1.98
N LEU A 145 -1.46 15.79 2.24
CA LEU A 145 -1.70 16.45 3.52
C LEU A 145 -2.45 17.76 3.29
N ALA A 146 -3.56 17.93 4.01
CA ALA A 146 -4.34 19.15 4.00
C ALA A 146 -4.15 19.93 5.29
N ASN A 147 -3.90 21.23 5.15
CA ASN A 147 -3.86 22.21 6.24
C ASN A 147 -2.94 21.81 7.40
N LEU A 148 -1.71 21.37 7.09
CA LEU A 148 -0.70 21.05 8.10
C LEU A 148 -0.25 22.34 8.81
N ARG A 149 -0.36 22.35 10.14
CA ARG A 149 -0.02 23.47 11.00
C ARG A 149 0.83 22.99 12.17
N ILE A 150 1.81 23.80 12.55
CA ILE A 150 2.70 23.53 13.69
C ILE A 150 2.70 24.77 14.56
N GLY A 151 2.01 24.68 15.69
CA GLY A 151 1.66 25.82 16.53
C GLY A 151 0.83 26.85 15.76
N LYS A 152 1.44 28.00 15.44
CA LYS A 152 0.77 29.09 14.70
C LYS A 152 1.19 29.16 13.23
N GLN A 153 2.13 28.31 12.80
CA GLN A 153 2.68 28.33 11.46
C GLN A 153 1.99 27.29 10.59
N GLU A 154 1.45 27.72 9.47
CA GLU A 154 0.92 26.84 8.43
C GLU A 154 2.05 26.44 7.48
N ILE A 155 2.13 25.15 7.14
CA ILE A 155 3.13 24.60 6.23
C ILE A 155 2.45 24.31 4.90
N LYS A 156 2.80 25.09 3.87
CA LYS A 156 2.32 24.86 2.51
C LYS A 156 3.13 23.73 1.87
N LEU A 157 2.43 22.72 1.39
CA LEU A 157 2.99 21.51 0.81
C LEU A 157 2.48 21.40 -0.63
N ASP A 158 3.07 22.17 -1.54
CA ASP A 158 2.65 22.18 -2.94
C ASP A 158 3.02 20.85 -3.64
N GLN A 159 4.18 20.29 -3.29
CA GLN A 159 4.64 18.97 -3.70
C GLN A 159 5.48 18.38 -2.56
N ILE A 160 5.13 17.16 -2.13
CA ILE A 160 5.82 16.47 -1.04
C ILE A 160 6.72 15.40 -1.66
N PRO A 161 8.01 15.70 -1.95
CA PRO A 161 8.92 14.68 -2.42
C PRO A 161 9.07 13.57 -1.38
N GLU A 162 9.55 12.42 -1.85
CA GLU A 162 9.83 11.28 -0.98
C GLU A 162 10.80 11.66 0.14
N ASN A 163 10.52 11.17 1.35
CA ASN A 163 11.34 11.35 2.53
C ASN A 163 11.66 12.83 2.87
N GLN A 164 10.68 13.73 2.67
CA GLN A 164 10.85 15.15 2.97
C GLN A 164 10.93 15.37 4.49
N ALA A 165 12.13 15.67 4.99
CA ALA A 165 12.31 16.10 6.37
C ALA A 165 11.89 17.57 6.56
N VAL A 166 10.98 17.81 7.50
CA VAL A 166 10.55 19.13 7.96
C VAL A 166 10.91 19.26 9.43
N VAL A 167 11.82 20.19 9.74
CA VAL A 167 12.21 20.51 11.12
C VAL A 167 11.94 21.99 11.36
N PRO A 168 10.71 22.34 11.78
CA PRO A 168 10.38 23.71 12.16
C PRO A 168 11.29 24.18 13.29
N GLU A 169 11.66 25.46 13.29
CA GLU A 169 12.46 26.06 14.39
C GLU A 169 11.91 25.73 15.78
N PRO A 170 10.57 25.76 16.03
CA PRO A 170 10.02 25.39 17.33
C PRO A 170 10.24 23.94 17.77
N LEU A 171 10.57 23.03 16.84
CA LEU A 171 10.78 21.61 17.10
C LEU A 171 12.27 21.22 17.10
N GLN A 172 13.18 22.15 16.77
CA GLN A 172 14.61 21.86 16.72
C GLN A 172 15.12 21.32 18.07
N GLY A 173 15.71 20.12 18.03
CA GLY A 173 16.24 19.44 19.22
C GLY A 173 15.20 18.67 20.05
N ILE A 174 13.91 18.81 19.73
CA ILE A 174 12.81 18.10 20.42
C ILE A 174 12.22 17.03 19.51
N ALA A 175 11.93 17.36 18.26
CA ALA A 175 11.35 16.44 17.29
C ALA A 175 11.75 16.77 15.84
N SER A 176 11.74 15.77 14.97
CA SER A 176 11.84 15.91 13.53
C SER A 176 10.65 15.24 12.87
N ILE A 177 10.06 15.93 11.89
CA ILE A 177 8.93 15.42 11.14
C ILE A 177 9.45 14.98 9.76
N THR A 178 9.07 13.81 9.31
CA THR A 178 9.31 13.33 7.95
C THR A 178 7.97 13.13 7.27
N LEU A 179 7.76 13.84 6.18
CA LEU A 179 6.60 13.69 5.31
C LEU A 179 6.94 12.72 4.19
N ASN A 180 5.93 11.98 3.73
CA ASN A 180 6.08 11.02 2.63
C ASN A 180 7.25 10.06 2.82
N LYS A 181 7.37 9.48 4.03
CA LYS A 181 8.44 8.54 4.33
C LYS A 181 8.18 7.24 3.56
N GLN A 182 9.07 6.90 2.65
CA GLN A 182 8.96 5.71 1.82
C GLN A 182 10.12 4.77 2.10
N VAL A 183 9.80 3.52 2.44
CA VAL A 183 10.77 2.48 2.76
C VAL A 183 10.41 1.23 1.98
N GLU A 184 11.29 0.85 1.06
CA GLU A 184 11.19 -0.42 0.35
C GLU A 184 11.94 -1.51 1.13
N LYS A 185 11.28 -2.65 1.38
CA LYS A 185 11.88 -3.79 2.04
C LYS A 185 11.22 -5.09 1.57
N ASP A 186 12.04 -6.08 1.23
CA ASP A 186 11.60 -7.43 0.86
C ASP A 186 10.54 -7.45 -0.27
N GLY A 187 10.64 -6.51 -1.22
CA GLY A 187 9.69 -6.39 -2.35
C GLY A 187 8.35 -5.72 -2.02
N ALA A 188 8.22 -5.15 -0.81
CA ALA A 188 7.10 -4.30 -0.41
C ALA A 188 7.56 -2.85 -0.23
N LEU A 189 6.72 -1.91 -0.65
CA LEU A 189 6.89 -0.49 -0.38
C LEU A 189 5.99 -0.10 0.79
N THR A 190 6.57 0.49 1.84
CA THR A 190 5.82 1.12 2.94
C THR A 190 5.89 2.63 2.82
N VAL A 191 4.74 3.26 2.74
CA VAL A 191 4.55 4.70 2.58
C VAL A 191 3.87 5.22 3.84
N THR A 192 4.52 6.12 4.55
CA THR A 192 3.97 6.78 5.73
C THR A 192 3.83 8.27 5.43
N ALA A 193 2.61 8.80 5.52
CA ALA A 193 2.34 10.20 5.20
C ALA A 193 3.01 11.16 6.18
N LEU A 194 2.96 10.86 7.47
CA LEU A 194 3.54 11.68 8.53
C LEU A 194 4.24 10.79 9.56
N SER A 195 5.56 10.91 9.65
CA SER A 195 6.38 10.23 10.66
C SER A 195 7.03 11.28 11.56
N VAL A 196 6.77 11.23 12.86
CA VAL A 196 7.32 12.15 13.85
C VAL A 196 8.30 11.39 14.73
N ASP A 197 9.56 11.81 14.70
CA ASP A 197 10.63 11.28 15.55
C ASP A 197 10.88 12.28 16.68
N VAL A 198 10.82 11.82 17.92
CA VAL A 198 10.92 12.65 19.12
C VAL A 198 12.18 12.26 19.91
N LEU A 199 12.95 13.27 20.31
CA LEU A 199 14.16 13.15 21.13
C LEU A 199 15.18 12.14 20.55
N LYS A 200 15.50 12.27 19.25
CA LYS A 200 16.47 11.40 18.54
C LYS A 200 16.09 9.92 18.61
N SER A 201 14.88 9.61 18.15
CA SER A 201 14.31 8.25 18.06
C SER A 201 14.03 7.58 19.40
N THR A 202 13.87 8.38 20.47
CA THR A 202 13.38 7.84 21.76
C THR A 202 11.91 7.46 21.67
N GLN A 203 11.15 8.18 20.82
CA GLN A 203 9.77 7.88 20.49
C GLN A 203 9.51 8.19 19.02
N THR A 204 8.84 7.27 18.34
CA THR A 204 8.43 7.41 16.93
C THR A 204 6.92 7.32 16.87
N LEU A 205 6.30 8.22 16.12
CA LEU A 205 4.88 8.24 15.85
C LEU A 205 4.66 8.26 14.34
N ASP A 206 4.04 7.22 13.81
CA ASP A 206 3.70 7.08 12.41
C ASP A 206 2.19 7.23 12.25
N ILE A 207 1.78 8.12 11.33
CA ILE A 207 0.38 8.42 11.02
C ILE A 207 0.15 8.18 9.53
N SER A 208 -0.91 7.43 9.25
CA SER A 208 -1.35 6.97 7.95
C SER A 208 -0.23 6.29 7.18
N SER A 209 -0.09 4.98 7.39
CA SER A 209 0.90 4.15 6.72
C SER A 209 0.23 3.08 5.88
N ALA A 210 0.69 2.94 4.64
CA ALA A 210 0.22 1.99 3.65
C ALA A 210 1.41 1.18 3.12
N THR A 211 1.31 -0.13 3.20
CA THR A 211 2.29 -1.08 2.67
C THR A 211 1.66 -1.86 1.54
N CYS A 212 2.22 -1.75 0.34
CA CYS A 212 1.80 -2.54 -0.81
C CYS A 212 2.97 -3.33 -1.40
N THR A 213 2.64 -4.49 -1.94
CA THR A 213 3.50 -5.34 -2.73
C THR A 213 3.17 -5.19 -4.21
N LYS A 214 4.05 -5.68 -5.08
CA LYS A 214 3.74 -5.74 -6.50
C LYS A 214 2.58 -6.70 -6.72
N LYS A 215 1.53 -6.29 -7.45
CA LYS A 215 0.49 -7.23 -7.89
C LYS A 215 1.16 -8.36 -8.66
N GLU A 216 1.08 -9.58 -8.15
CA GLU A 216 1.42 -10.77 -8.95
C GLU A 216 0.43 -10.82 -10.12
N GLY A 217 0.98 -10.70 -11.34
CA GLY A 217 0.21 -10.29 -12.50
C GLY A 217 -1.04 -11.15 -12.78
N GLY A 218 -2.18 -10.47 -12.91
CA GLY A 218 -3.01 -10.67 -14.10
C GLY A 218 -2.17 -10.36 -15.35
N PRO A 219 -2.52 -10.90 -16.53
CA PRO A 219 -1.65 -10.94 -17.70
C PRO A 219 -1.03 -9.58 -17.95
N THR A 220 0.31 -9.56 -17.99
CA THR A 220 1.13 -8.43 -18.40
C THR A 220 0.44 -7.75 -19.58
N GLU A 221 0.14 -6.45 -19.49
CA GLU A 221 -0.19 -5.71 -20.70
C GLU A 221 0.90 -6.02 -21.73
N PRO A 222 0.55 -6.55 -22.92
CA PRO A 222 1.55 -6.84 -23.93
C PRO A 222 2.29 -5.54 -24.18
N SER A 223 3.60 -5.55 -23.94
CA SER A 223 4.47 -4.44 -24.31
C SER A 223 4.11 -4.02 -25.73
N GLU A 224 3.84 -2.73 -25.93
CA GLU A 224 3.54 -2.20 -27.27
C GLU A 224 4.53 -2.82 -28.25
N PRO A 225 4.05 -3.44 -29.35
CA PRO A 225 4.94 -4.09 -30.29
C PRO A 225 5.91 -3.05 -30.80
N THR A 226 7.21 -3.28 -30.56
CA THR A 226 8.28 -2.51 -31.18
C THR A 226 8.00 -2.49 -32.69
N GLU A 227 7.85 -1.29 -33.26
CA GLU A 227 7.57 -1.13 -34.69
C GLU A 227 8.50 -2.04 -35.50
N PRO A 228 7.97 -2.88 -36.40
CA PRO A 228 8.80 -3.78 -37.19
C PRO A 228 9.79 -2.94 -37.98
N SER A 229 11.08 -3.22 -37.78
CA SER A 229 12.16 -2.68 -38.59
C SER A 229 11.80 -2.82 -40.07
N LYS A 230 11.80 -1.68 -40.76
CA LYS A 230 11.53 -1.53 -42.19
C LYS A 230 12.20 -2.67 -42.98
N PRO A 231 11.48 -3.40 -43.85
CA PRO A 231 12.08 -4.48 -44.63
C PRO A 231 13.23 -3.93 -45.47
N THR A 232 14.41 -4.53 -45.35
CA THR A 232 15.50 -4.33 -46.29
C THR A 232 15.02 -4.76 -47.68
N GLU A 233 15.17 -3.88 -48.67
CA GLU A 233 14.73 -4.12 -50.04
C GLU A 233 15.22 -5.47 -50.57
N PRO A 234 14.34 -6.30 -51.17
CA PRO A 234 14.75 -7.52 -51.84
C PRO A 234 15.57 -7.17 -53.08
N SER A 235 16.76 -7.76 -53.17
CA SER A 235 17.60 -7.73 -54.37
C SER A 235 16.82 -8.22 -55.58
N LYS A 236 16.88 -7.40 -56.64
CA LYS A 236 16.31 -7.56 -57.98
C LYS A 236 16.36 -9.02 -58.50
N PRO A 237 15.22 -9.63 -58.86
CA PRO A 237 15.20 -10.90 -59.58
C PRO A 237 15.69 -10.73 -61.02
N THR A 238 16.56 -11.65 -61.43
CA THR A 238 17.04 -11.82 -62.81
C THR A 238 15.89 -12.29 -63.72
N GLU A 239 15.81 -11.72 -64.93
CA GLU A 239 14.81 -12.02 -65.97
C GLU A 239 14.66 -13.52 -66.28
N PRO A 240 13.42 -14.03 -66.36
CA PRO A 240 13.09 -15.18 -67.17
C PRO A 240 12.41 -14.76 -68.48
N SER A 241 12.89 -15.36 -69.56
CA SER A 241 12.47 -15.18 -70.95
C SER A 241 10.96 -15.39 -71.22
N LYS A 242 10.47 -14.63 -72.20
CA LYS A 242 9.18 -14.76 -72.91
C LYS A 242 8.89 -16.21 -73.32
N PRO A 243 7.64 -16.69 -73.21
CA PRO A 243 6.72 -16.68 -74.36
C PRO A 243 5.30 -16.29 -73.92
N GLY A 244 4.52 -15.53 -74.70
CA GLY A 244 3.79 -16.06 -75.84
C GLY A 244 2.33 -15.66 -75.65
N ASP A 245 1.80 -14.98 -76.65
CA ASP A 245 0.44 -14.47 -76.82
C ASP A 245 -0.58 -15.61 -76.76
N ASP A 246 -1.69 -15.43 -76.02
CA ASP A 246 -3.01 -16.00 -76.37
C ASP A 246 -4.08 -15.39 -75.44
N GLY A 247 -5.02 -14.69 -76.07
CA GLY A 247 -6.11 -13.97 -75.42
C GLY A 247 -7.20 -14.86 -74.84
N GLY A 248 -8.02 -14.22 -73.99
CA GLY A 248 -9.24 -14.80 -73.43
C GLY A 248 -9.88 -13.79 -72.49
N ASP A 249 -10.77 -12.97 -73.05
CA ASP A 249 -11.82 -12.25 -72.32
C ASP A 249 -12.60 -13.21 -71.42
N ASP A 250 -12.76 -12.88 -70.14
CA ASP A 250 -13.86 -13.40 -69.33
C ASP A 250 -14.18 -12.42 -68.18
N ASP A 251 -15.22 -11.63 -68.43
CA ASP A 251 -15.91 -10.77 -67.47
C ASP A 251 -16.49 -11.61 -66.32
N GLY A 252 -15.97 -11.42 -65.12
CA GLY A 252 -16.45 -12.06 -63.89
C GLY A 252 -16.59 -11.06 -62.75
N ASP A 253 -17.62 -10.22 -62.84
CA ASP A 253 -18.05 -9.27 -61.82
C ASP A 253 -18.44 -10.02 -60.54
N LEU A 254 -17.65 -9.85 -59.47
CA LEU A 254 -17.96 -10.38 -58.14
C LEU A 254 -18.80 -9.32 -57.37
N PRO A 255 -20.07 -9.60 -57.03
CA PRO A 255 -20.91 -8.63 -56.32
C PRO A 255 -20.62 -8.71 -54.83
N GLY A 256 -20.09 -7.65 -54.22
CA GLY A 256 -19.94 -7.64 -52.76
C GLY A 256 -19.43 -6.38 -52.10
N ASP A 257 -18.55 -5.60 -52.72
CA ASP A 257 -17.77 -4.60 -51.97
C ASP A 257 -18.10 -3.13 -52.26
N LYS A 258 -19.18 -2.85 -53.00
CA LYS A 258 -19.59 -1.45 -53.29
C LYS A 258 -20.98 -1.15 -52.74
N PRO A 259 -21.14 -0.03 -51.99
CA PRO A 259 -22.45 0.50 -51.63
C PRO A 259 -23.32 0.73 -52.86
N ASP A 260 -24.64 0.64 -52.72
CA ASP A 260 -25.57 1.00 -53.79
C ASP A 260 -25.53 2.51 -54.11
N GLU A 261 -26.19 2.92 -55.19
CA GLU A 261 -26.20 4.33 -55.61
C GLU A 261 -26.85 5.27 -54.58
N ASP A 262 -27.58 4.72 -53.59
CA ASP A 262 -28.17 5.45 -52.47
C ASP A 262 -27.26 5.45 -51.21
N GLY A 263 -26.06 4.87 -51.30
CA GLY A 263 -25.07 4.85 -50.23
C GLY A 263 -25.33 3.82 -49.13
N ASN A 264 -26.26 2.88 -49.34
CA ASN A 264 -26.51 1.82 -48.38
C ASN A 264 -25.47 0.70 -48.52
N ALA A 265 -25.01 0.20 -47.38
CA ALA A 265 -24.10 -0.94 -47.35
C ALA A 265 -24.81 -2.21 -47.89
N PRO A 266 -24.10 -3.09 -48.61
CA PRO A 266 -24.64 -4.37 -49.05
C PRO A 266 -25.20 -5.18 -47.89
N VAL A 267 -26.43 -5.67 -48.01
CA VAL A 267 -27.06 -6.50 -46.98
C VAL A 267 -26.35 -7.85 -46.92
N PRO A 268 -25.81 -8.27 -45.76
CA PRO A 268 -25.16 -9.58 -45.64
C PRO A 268 -26.16 -10.69 -45.93
N THR A 269 -25.85 -11.56 -46.88
CA THR A 269 -26.61 -12.80 -47.07
C THR A 269 -26.21 -13.81 -46.00
N PRO A 270 -27.15 -14.31 -45.17
CA PRO A 270 -26.83 -15.32 -44.17
C PRO A 270 -26.27 -16.58 -44.82
N GLN A 271 -25.09 -16.99 -44.36
CA GLN A 271 -24.50 -18.28 -44.73
C GLN A 271 -25.32 -19.41 -44.08
N PRO A 272 -25.83 -20.39 -44.85
CA PRO A 272 -26.54 -21.53 -44.28
C PRO A 272 -25.59 -22.36 -43.40
N GLY A 273 -25.88 -22.47 -42.10
CA GLY A 273 -25.11 -23.33 -41.19
C GLY A 273 -24.99 -22.85 -39.74
N HIS A 274 -25.42 -21.63 -39.41
CA HIS A 274 -25.51 -21.19 -38.02
C HIS A 274 -26.88 -21.50 -37.43
N LEU A 275 -26.89 -22.36 -36.43
CA LEU A 275 -28.07 -22.83 -35.70
C LEU A 275 -28.81 -21.66 -35.03
N ASP A 276 -30.15 -21.69 -35.10
CA ASP A 276 -31.04 -20.79 -34.39
C ASP A 276 -30.83 -20.91 -32.86
N VAL A 277 -30.27 -19.88 -32.24
CA VAL A 277 -30.30 -19.73 -30.78
C VAL A 277 -31.68 -19.26 -30.37
N THR A 278 -32.53 -20.22 -30.00
CA THR A 278 -33.82 -19.98 -29.36
C THR A 278 -33.60 -19.32 -28.00
N GLY A 279 -34.15 -18.12 -27.82
CA GLY A 279 -34.33 -17.48 -26.52
C GLY A 279 -35.45 -18.11 -25.70
#